data_AF-U6GQP7-F1
#
_entry.id   AF-U6GQP7-F1
#
_cell.length_a   1.000
_cell.length_b   1.000
_cell.length_c   1.000
_cell.angle_alpha   90.00
_cell.angle_beta   90.00
_cell.angle_gamma   90.00
#
_symmetry.space_group_name_H-M   'P 1'
#
loop_
_entity.id
_entity.type
_entity.pdbx_description
1 polymer ?
#
loop_
_entity_poly.entity_id
_entity_poly.type
_entity_poly.pdbx_seq_one_letter_code
_entity_poly.pdbx_strand_id
1 'polypeptide(L)'
;MDALEKTAHARGGSEQSVSPDDAARIAAHELQLGLHAVISKQVHAHWQRRRQRLQKPLLRHLWPQPSAADSSPLAVFRPRVGREKMTLRKQKRVGRDSLIRAEKLLDDCRLVEKVLRRMRTRDEKKEHLLEVRSLMFEQQRFELTDPLYSHPLWPQLRDKIR
;
A
#
# COMPACT_ATOMS: atom_id res chain seq x y z
N MET A 1 -5.02 1.73 -10.98
CA MET A 1 -6.39 1.23 -10.73
C MET A 1 -6.99 2.06 -9.64
N ASP A 2 -8.21 2.56 -9.87
CA ASP A 2 -9.07 3.00 -8.76
C ASP A 2 -9.25 1.81 -7.79
N ALA A 3 -9.35 2.06 -6.48
CA ALA A 3 -9.56 1.01 -5.48
C ALA A 3 -10.83 0.19 -5.76
N LEU A 4 -11.83 0.85 -6.35
CA LEU A 4 -13.06 0.21 -6.81
C LEU A 4 -12.83 -0.72 -8.03
N GLU A 5 -11.86 -0.42 -8.89
CA GLU A 5 -11.53 -1.26 -10.06
C GLU A 5 -10.70 -2.49 -9.66
N LYS A 6 -9.80 -2.35 -8.69
CA LYS A 6 -9.01 -3.49 -8.16
C LYS A 6 -9.91 -4.61 -7.65
N THR A 7 -10.92 -4.24 -6.88
CA THR A 7 -11.85 -5.19 -6.25
C THR A 7 -12.81 -5.82 -7.26
N ALA A 8 -13.28 -5.07 -8.26
CA ALA A 8 -14.09 -5.61 -9.36
C ALA A 8 -13.31 -6.60 -10.23
N HIS A 9 -12.07 -6.26 -10.60
CA HIS A 9 -11.19 -7.13 -11.38
C HIS A 9 -10.78 -8.41 -10.63
N ALA A 10 -10.51 -8.32 -9.32
CA ALA A 10 -10.18 -9.49 -8.51
C ALA A 10 -11.32 -10.53 -8.46
N ARG A 11 -12.57 -10.10 -8.67
CA ARG A 11 -13.76 -10.97 -8.67
C ARG A 11 -14.13 -11.50 -10.06
N GLY A 12 -13.36 -11.21 -11.11
CA GLY A 12 -13.67 -11.61 -12.48
C GLY A 12 -14.96 -11.00 -13.05
N GLY A 13 -15.50 -9.97 -12.39
CA GLY A 13 -16.73 -9.28 -12.80
C GLY A 13 -16.49 -8.18 -13.83
N SER A 14 -17.55 -7.79 -14.53
CA SER A 14 -17.54 -6.62 -15.42
C SER A 14 -17.15 -5.35 -14.65
N GLU A 15 -16.48 -4.40 -15.30
CA GLU A 15 -16.01 -3.12 -14.73
C GLU A 15 -17.12 -2.25 -14.09
N GLN A 16 -18.37 -2.68 -14.21
CA GLN A 16 -19.59 -1.98 -13.81
C GLN A 16 -20.15 -2.45 -12.46
N SER A 17 -19.52 -3.41 -11.77
CA SER A 17 -20.18 -4.21 -10.73
C SER A 17 -19.96 -3.82 -9.26
N VAL A 18 -19.36 -2.67 -8.93
CA VAL A 18 -19.18 -2.29 -7.52
C VAL A 18 -20.48 -1.68 -6.99
N SER A 19 -21.04 -2.30 -5.94
CA SER A 19 -22.21 -1.78 -5.24
C SER A 19 -21.85 -0.51 -4.45
N PRO A 20 -22.78 0.46 -4.26
CA PRO A 20 -22.55 1.63 -3.41
C PRO A 20 -22.12 1.27 -1.97
N ASP A 21 -22.60 0.15 -1.43
CA ASP A 21 -22.23 -0.29 -0.08
C ASP A 21 -20.83 -0.94 -0.05
N ASP A 22 -20.44 -1.63 -1.13
CA ASP A 22 -19.07 -2.11 -1.32
C ASP A 22 -18.09 -0.94 -1.46
N ALA A 23 -18.47 0.12 -2.17
CA ALA A 23 -17.67 1.33 -2.32
C ALA A 23 -17.45 2.04 -0.97
N ALA A 24 -18.49 2.11 -0.13
CA ALA A 24 -18.37 2.65 1.22
C ALA A 24 -17.44 1.81 2.11
N ARG A 25 -17.52 0.47 2.02
CA ARG A 25 -16.62 -0.45 2.73
C ARG A 25 -15.16 -0.28 2.29
N ILE A 26 -14.91 -0.19 0.98
CA ILE A 26 -13.55 -0.01 0.42
C ILE A 26 -12.98 1.34 0.89
N ALA A 27 -13.77 2.41 0.83
CA ALA A 27 -13.35 3.73 1.29
C ALA A 27 -12.95 3.72 2.77
N ALA A 28 -13.74 3.08 3.62
CA ALA A 28 -13.48 3.04 5.07
C ALA A 28 -12.32 2.11 5.44
N HIS A 29 -12.25 0.92 4.86
CA HIS A 29 -11.35 -0.15 5.35
C HIS A 29 -10.07 -0.31 4.51
N GLU A 30 -10.16 -0.21 3.19
CA GLU A 30 -8.97 -0.37 2.32
C GLU A 30 -8.22 0.95 2.15
N LEU A 31 -8.97 2.05 1.99
CA LEU A 31 -8.39 3.38 1.80
C LEU A 31 -8.27 4.18 3.10
N GLN A 32 -8.86 3.70 4.20
CA GLN A 32 -8.85 4.36 5.51
C GLN A 32 -9.31 5.83 5.44
N LEU A 33 -10.25 6.11 4.53
CA LEU A 33 -10.85 7.43 4.39
C LEU A 33 -11.91 7.59 5.47
N GLY A 34 -11.73 8.56 6.36
CA GLY A 34 -12.72 8.98 7.36
C GLY A 34 -13.94 9.67 6.77
N LEU A 35 -14.46 9.19 5.64
CA LEU A 35 -15.58 9.77 4.92
C LEU A 35 -16.90 9.21 5.43
N HIS A 36 -17.89 10.09 5.59
CA HIS A 36 -19.24 9.67 5.89
C HIS A 36 -19.83 8.84 4.74
N ALA A 37 -20.61 7.80 5.05
CA ALA A 37 -21.15 6.85 4.06
C ALA A 37 -21.95 7.55 2.94
N VAL A 38 -22.65 8.64 3.26
CA VAL A 38 -23.40 9.43 2.27
C VAL A 38 -22.47 10.04 1.22
N ILE A 39 -21.31 10.56 1.63
CA ILE A 39 -20.31 11.13 0.72
C ILE A 39 -19.75 10.03 -0.18
N SER A 40 -19.41 8.87 0.40
CA SER A 40 -18.94 7.71 -0.36
C SER A 40 -19.96 7.26 -1.43
N LYS A 41 -21.26 7.26 -1.11
CA LYS A 41 -22.33 6.93 -2.06
C LYS A 41 -22.45 7.98 -3.18
N GLN A 42 -22.36 9.26 -2.87
CA GLN A 42 -22.43 10.33 -3.87
C GLN A 42 -21.22 10.30 -4.82
N VAL A 43 -20.01 10.12 -4.27
CA VAL A 43 -18.77 9.97 -5.03
C VAL A 43 -18.84 8.74 -5.93
N HIS A 44 -19.28 7.60 -5.40
CA HIS A 44 -19.50 6.38 -6.19
C HIS A 44 -20.46 6.63 -7.36
N ALA A 45 -21.62 7.24 -7.11
CA ALA A 45 -22.62 7.53 -8.14
C ALA A 45 -22.11 8.51 -9.21
N HIS A 46 -21.27 9.48 -8.85
CA HIS A 46 -20.62 10.38 -9.81
C HIS A 46 -19.71 9.61 -10.77
N TRP A 47 -18.80 8.79 -10.21
CA TRP A 47 -17.84 8.03 -10.99
C TRP A 47 -18.47 6.88 -11.79
N GLN A 48 -19.56 6.29 -11.28
CA GLN A 48 -20.35 5.31 -12.03
C GLN A 48 -21.00 5.94 -13.27
N ARG A 49 -21.63 7.12 -13.13
CA ARG A 49 -22.18 7.87 -14.28
C ARG A 49 -21.11 8.23 -15.30
N ARG A 50 -19.94 8.67 -14.84
CA ARG A 50 -18.81 9.00 -15.73
C ARG A 50 -18.32 7.77 -16.52
N ARG A 51 -18.24 6.60 -15.88
CA ARG A 51 -17.90 5.31 -16.53
C ARG A 51 -18.96 4.88 -17.53
N GLN A 52 -20.24 4.94 -17.17
CA GLN A 52 -21.35 4.64 -18.07
C GLN A 52 -21.35 5.54 -19.32
N ARG A 53 -20.96 6.82 -19.19
CA ARG A 53 -20.84 7.72 -20.33
C ARG A 53 -19.65 7.39 -21.23
N LEU A 54 -18.50 7.02 -20.65
CA LEU A 54 -17.27 6.77 -21.40
C LEU A 54 -17.20 5.35 -21.99
N GLN A 55 -17.94 4.39 -21.44
CA GLN A 55 -17.91 2.95 -21.80
C GLN A 55 -16.49 2.36 -21.83
N LYS A 56 -15.59 2.98 -21.05
CA LYS A 56 -14.16 2.65 -20.93
C LYS A 56 -13.75 2.91 -19.47
N PRO A 57 -12.74 2.18 -18.95
CA PRO A 57 -12.21 2.45 -17.62
C PRO A 57 -11.65 3.86 -17.54
N LEU A 58 -11.81 4.52 -16.38
CA LEU A 58 -11.36 5.91 -16.20
C LEU A 58 -9.84 6.00 -16.13
N LEU A 59 -9.22 4.99 -15.50
CA LEU A 59 -7.78 4.86 -15.44
C LEU A 59 -7.37 3.50 -15.98
N ARG A 60 -6.77 3.50 -17.17
CA ARG A 60 -6.31 2.29 -17.81
C ARG A 60 -5.15 1.67 -17.03
N HIS A 61 -5.31 0.47 -16.48
CA HIS A 61 -4.23 -0.19 -15.71
C HIS A 61 -3.11 -0.69 -16.62
N LEU A 62 -3.49 -1.30 -17.74
CA LEU A 62 -2.60 -1.78 -18.78
C LEU A 62 -3.16 -1.37 -20.13
N TRP A 63 -2.29 -0.91 -21.03
CA TRP A 63 -2.66 -0.81 -22.43
C TRP A 63 -2.92 -2.24 -22.94
N PRO A 64 -4.02 -2.50 -23.69
CA PRO A 64 -4.21 -3.75 -24.36
C PRO A 64 -3.01 -3.93 -25.27
N GLN A 65 -2.55 -5.17 -25.34
CA GLN A 65 -1.46 -5.51 -26.25
C GLN A 65 -1.87 -5.04 -27.65
N PRO A 66 -1.13 -4.11 -28.26
CA PRO A 66 -1.48 -3.65 -29.60
C PRO A 66 -1.38 -4.82 -30.56
N SER A 67 -2.22 -4.82 -31.59
CA SER A 67 -2.13 -5.82 -32.64
C SER A 67 -0.75 -5.73 -33.30
N ALA A 68 -0.16 -6.89 -33.61
CA ALA A 68 1.09 -6.93 -34.36
C ALA A 68 0.98 -6.19 -35.71
N ALA A 69 -0.22 -6.19 -36.31
CA ALA A 69 -0.52 -5.57 -37.59
C ALA A 69 -0.97 -4.09 -37.51
N ASP A 70 -1.04 -3.48 -36.32
CA ASP A 70 -1.47 -2.09 -36.17
C ASP A 70 -0.49 -1.13 -36.87
N SER A 71 -0.93 -0.26 -37.78
CA SER A 71 -0.05 0.70 -38.46
C SER A 71 0.14 2.01 -37.69
N SER A 72 -0.58 2.20 -36.58
CA SER A 72 -0.52 3.43 -35.79
C SER A 72 0.89 3.67 -35.23
N PRO A 73 1.44 4.89 -35.37
CA PRO A 73 2.73 5.25 -34.75
C PRO A 73 2.65 5.26 -33.22
N LEU A 74 1.44 5.26 -32.64
CA LEU A 74 1.20 5.24 -31.20
C LEU A 74 1.18 3.81 -30.61
N ALA A 75 1.21 2.77 -31.45
CA ALA A 75 1.17 1.38 -31.01
C ALA A 75 2.55 0.89 -30.55
N VAL A 76 2.85 1.12 -29.26
CA VAL A 76 4.09 0.76 -28.55
C VAL A 76 3.98 -0.56 -27.77
N PHE A 77 5.11 -1.19 -27.43
CA PHE A 77 5.18 -2.46 -26.66
C PHE A 77 4.48 -3.68 -27.29
N ARG A 78 4.46 -3.78 -28.62
CA ARG A 78 3.83 -4.90 -29.33
C ARG A 78 4.43 -6.26 -28.92
N PRO A 79 3.63 -7.28 -28.62
CA PRO A 79 4.13 -8.65 -28.51
C PRO A 79 4.77 -9.05 -29.85
N ARG A 80 6.06 -9.37 -29.82
CA ARG A 80 6.72 -9.96 -30.99
C ARG A 80 6.38 -11.44 -31.04
N VAL A 81 5.23 -11.79 -31.59
CA VAL A 81 4.87 -13.19 -31.84
C VAL A 81 5.86 -13.73 -32.89
N GLY A 82 6.70 -14.71 -32.51
CA GLY A 82 7.54 -15.45 -33.47
C GLY A 82 8.96 -14.94 -33.74
N ARG A 83 9.44 -13.83 -33.15
CA ARG A 83 10.89 -13.57 -33.10
C ARG A 83 11.46 -14.25 -31.86
N GLU A 84 12.36 -15.22 -32.11
CA GLU A 84 13.16 -16.00 -31.16
C GLU A 84 12.95 -15.61 -29.70
N LYS A 85 12.36 -16.54 -28.91
CA LYS A 85 12.69 -16.55 -27.50
C LYS A 85 14.22 -16.64 -27.46
N MET A 86 14.89 -15.65 -26.86
CA MET A 86 16.29 -15.79 -26.47
C MET A 86 16.36 -17.04 -25.58
N THR A 87 16.60 -18.21 -26.17
CA THR A 87 16.76 -19.44 -25.41
C THR A 87 18.16 -19.40 -24.87
N LEU A 88 18.34 -18.78 -23.70
CA LEU A 88 19.50 -19.08 -22.89
C LEU A 88 19.51 -20.60 -22.61
N ARG A 89 20.74 -21.15 -22.53
CA ARG A 89 21.11 -22.56 -22.33
C ARG A 89 19.97 -23.45 -21.79
N LYS A 90 19.80 -24.65 -22.36
CA LYS A 90 18.91 -25.72 -21.84
C LYS A 90 18.84 -25.64 -20.32
N GLN A 91 17.64 -25.51 -19.75
CA GLN A 91 17.44 -25.51 -18.30
C GLN A 91 18.22 -26.68 -17.71
N LYS A 92 19.27 -26.39 -16.92
CA LYS A 92 19.78 -27.34 -15.94
C LYS A 92 18.54 -27.69 -15.12
N ARG A 93 18.11 -28.95 -15.12
CA ARG A 93 16.93 -29.40 -14.35
C ARG A 93 17.02 -28.72 -12.99
N VAL A 94 15.97 -28.02 -12.58
CA VAL A 94 15.81 -27.47 -11.23
C VAL A 94 15.99 -28.65 -10.29
N GLY A 95 17.22 -28.84 -9.83
CA GLY A 95 17.58 -29.95 -8.97
C GLY A 95 17.08 -29.67 -7.57
N ARG A 96 17.14 -30.69 -6.71
CA ARG A 96 16.93 -30.55 -5.26
C ARG A 96 17.66 -29.31 -4.69
N ASP A 97 18.85 -29.00 -5.21
CA ASP A 97 19.68 -27.85 -4.82
C ASP A 97 19.04 -26.48 -5.05
N SER A 98 18.18 -26.31 -6.06
CA SER A 98 17.46 -25.04 -6.27
C SER A 98 16.33 -24.87 -5.28
N LEU A 99 15.63 -25.95 -4.93
CA LEU A 99 14.58 -25.94 -3.91
C LEU A 99 15.19 -25.63 -2.54
N ILE A 100 16.27 -26.32 -2.18
CA ILE A 100 17.02 -26.06 -0.93
C ILE A 100 17.49 -24.61 -0.86
N ARG A 101 17.99 -24.04 -1.96
CA ARG A 101 18.40 -22.62 -2.01
C ARG A 101 17.22 -21.67 -1.84
N ALA A 102 16.06 -22.00 -2.40
CA ALA A 102 14.85 -21.19 -2.23
C ALA A 102 14.30 -21.24 -0.79
N GLU A 103 14.31 -22.42 -0.17
CA GLU A 103 13.95 -22.60 1.25
C GLU A 103 14.88 -21.79 2.15
N LYS A 104 16.21 -21.89 1.92
CA LYS A 104 17.18 -21.09 2.65
C LYS A 104 16.96 -19.60 2.47
N LEU A 105 16.70 -19.14 1.25
CA LEU A 105 16.42 -17.74 0.97
C LEU A 105 15.16 -17.25 1.71
N LEU A 106 14.13 -18.08 1.80
CA LEU A 106 12.92 -17.76 2.55
C LEU A 106 13.22 -17.58 4.04
N ASP A 107 14.05 -18.45 4.62
CA ASP A 107 14.47 -18.33 6.02
C ASP A 107 15.36 -17.10 6.26
N ASP A 108 16.26 -16.78 5.32
CA ASP A 108 17.06 -15.56 5.36
C ASP A 108 16.16 -14.30 5.30
N CYS A 109 15.15 -14.29 4.42
CA CYS A 109 14.17 -13.19 4.36
C CYS A 109 13.39 -13.03 5.66
N ARG A 110 12.94 -14.13 6.29
CA ARG A 110 12.25 -14.10 7.59
C ARG A 110 13.15 -13.57 8.70
N LEU A 111 14.43 -13.94 8.68
CA LEU A 111 15.42 -13.43 9.64
C LEU A 111 15.60 -11.92 9.47
N VAL A 112 15.80 -11.44 8.24
CA VAL A 112 15.92 -10.01 7.93
C VAL A 112 14.67 -9.26 8.40
N GLU A 113 13.47 -9.77 8.10
CA GLU A 113 12.22 -9.17 8.55
C GLU A 113 12.17 -9.04 10.08
N LYS A 114 12.57 -10.09 10.81
CA LYS A 114 12.61 -10.08 12.28
C LYS A 114 13.60 -9.03 12.81
N VAL A 115 14.76 -8.87 12.18
CA VAL A 115 15.75 -7.85 12.53
C VAL A 115 15.19 -6.45 12.28
N LEU A 116 14.60 -6.21 11.11
CA LEU A 116 13.99 -4.92 10.77
C LEU A 116 12.86 -4.53 11.72
N ARG A 117 11.99 -5.48 12.09
CA ARG A 117 10.95 -5.26 13.11
C ARG A 117 11.57 -4.83 14.45
N ARG A 118 12.63 -5.50 14.90
CA ARG A 118 13.34 -5.14 16.14
C ARG A 118 14.01 -3.76 16.04
N MET A 119 14.61 -3.43 14.91
CA MET A 119 15.20 -2.11 14.67
C MET A 119 14.15 -1.01 14.74
N ARG A 120 12.99 -1.21 14.10
CA ARG A 120 11.87 -0.29 14.17
C ARG A 120 11.41 -0.07 15.62
N THR A 121 11.14 -1.13 16.37
CA THR A 121 10.73 -1.01 17.78
C THR A 121 11.80 -0.31 18.63
N ARG A 122 13.09 -0.61 18.39
CA ARG A 122 14.19 0.08 19.07
C ARG A 122 14.17 1.58 18.79
N ASP A 123 13.98 1.98 17.53
CA ASP A 123 14.04 3.38 17.15
C ASP A 123 12.77 4.15 17.58
N GLU A 124 11.59 3.52 17.58
CA GLU A 124 10.37 4.04 18.22
C GLU A 124 10.59 4.28 19.74
N LYS A 125 11.24 3.35 20.45
CA LYS A 125 11.56 3.53 21.88
C LYS A 125 12.59 4.62 22.12
N LYS A 126 13.55 4.83 21.20
CA LYS A 126 14.48 5.96 21.29
C LYS A 126 13.76 7.29 21.09
N GLU A 127 12.83 7.35 20.16
CA GLU A 127 11.99 8.54 19.95
C GLU A 127 11.21 8.90 21.22
N HIS A 128 10.52 7.92 21.84
CA HIS A 128 9.85 8.13 23.12
C HIS A 128 10.81 8.57 24.24
N LEU A 129 12.02 8.00 24.29
CA LEU A 129 13.03 8.40 25.28
C LEU A 129 13.45 9.86 25.09
N LEU A 130 13.62 10.33 23.85
CA LEU A 130 13.95 11.72 23.56
C LEU A 130 12.80 12.67 23.91
N GLU A 131 11.56 12.27 23.62
CA GLU A 131 10.36 13.02 23.98
C GLU A 131 10.24 13.20 25.51
N VAL A 132 10.40 12.10 26.27
CA VAL A 132 10.44 12.14 27.75
C VAL A 132 11.57 13.05 28.24
N ARG A 133 12.77 12.94 27.67
CA ARG A 133 13.92 13.78 28.06
C ARG A 133 13.67 15.26 27.82
N SER A 134 13.05 15.61 26.69
CA SER A 134 12.69 17.00 26.38
C SER A 134 11.70 17.54 27.42
N LEU A 135 10.65 16.78 27.72
CA LEU A 135 9.62 17.18 28.68
C LEU A 135 10.16 17.25 30.12
N MET A 136 11.04 16.32 30.50
CA MET A 136 11.75 16.36 31.79
C MET A 136 12.63 17.62 31.91
N PHE A 137 13.33 18.00 30.85
CA PHE A 137 14.17 19.20 30.86
C PHE A 137 13.32 20.46 31.02
N GLU A 138 12.20 20.56 30.30
CA GLU A 138 11.28 21.69 30.44
C GLU A 138 10.65 21.74 31.83
N GLN A 139 10.21 20.60 32.37
CA GLN A 139 9.73 20.45 33.74
C GLN A 139 10.74 21.04 34.73
N GLN A 140 11.99 20.56 34.72
CA GLN A 140 13.05 21.03 35.60
C GLN A 140 13.30 22.53 35.48
N ARG A 141 13.25 23.06 34.24
CA ARG A 141 13.43 24.49 34.00
C ARG A 141 12.34 25.35 34.64
N PHE A 142 11.08 24.91 34.56
CA PHE A 142 9.95 25.66 35.12
C PHE A 142 9.81 25.47 36.64
N GLU A 143 10.20 24.32 37.17
CA GLU A 143 10.26 24.06 38.63
C GLU A 143 11.18 25.04 39.38
N LEU A 144 12.19 25.61 38.71
CA LEU A 144 13.04 26.67 39.27
C LEU A 144 12.27 27.94 39.61
N THR A 145 11.15 28.20 38.93
CA THR A 145 10.30 29.39 39.13
C THR A 145 9.01 29.04 39.88
N ASP A 146 8.40 27.91 39.57
CA ASP A 146 7.19 27.40 40.21
C ASP A 146 7.41 25.95 40.67
N PRO A 147 7.67 25.71 41.96
CA PRO A 147 7.89 24.37 42.50
C PRO A 147 6.72 23.40 42.34
N LEU A 148 5.51 23.89 42.04
CA LEU A 148 4.31 23.09 41.81
C LEU A 148 3.99 22.90 40.33
N TYR A 149 4.85 23.40 39.44
CA TYR A 149 4.67 23.24 38.00
C TYR A 149 4.56 21.75 37.63
N SER A 150 3.64 21.43 36.72
CA SER A 150 3.56 20.11 36.10
C SER A 150 3.38 20.28 34.61
N HIS A 151 4.25 19.65 33.83
CA HIS A 151 4.26 19.82 32.39
C HIS A 151 2.91 19.38 31.79
N PRO A 152 2.22 20.26 31.03
CA PRO A 152 0.85 20.01 30.57
C PRO A 152 0.74 18.82 29.60
N LEU A 153 1.84 18.43 28.96
CA LEU A 153 1.91 17.30 28.01
C LEU A 153 2.17 15.93 28.66
N TRP A 154 2.41 15.84 29.98
CA TRP A 154 2.63 14.55 30.64
C TRP A 154 1.49 13.54 30.45
N PRO A 155 0.20 13.93 30.55
CA PRO A 155 -0.91 12.99 30.35
C PRO A 155 -0.95 12.43 28.92
N GLN A 156 -0.72 13.29 27.92
CA GLN A 156 -0.74 12.91 26.50
C GLN A 156 0.39 11.93 26.17
N LEU A 157 1.59 12.17 26.71
CA LEU A 157 2.71 11.26 26.57
C LEU A 157 2.43 9.90 27.21
N ARG A 158 1.84 9.89 28.41
CA ARG A 158 1.48 8.65 29.11
C ARG A 158 0.51 7.80 28.30
N ASP A 159 -0.47 8.45 27.67
CA ASP A 159 -1.47 7.77 26.86
C ASP A 159 -0.90 7.30 25.51
N LYS A 160 0.12 7.99 24.97
CA LYS A 160 0.85 7.61 23.74
C LYS A 160 1.78 6.40 23.90
N ILE A 161 2.36 6.21 25.10
CA ILE A 161 3.33 5.15 25.38
C ILE A 161 2.65 3.82 25.82
N ARG A 162 1.40 3.90 26.30
CA ARG A 162 0.56 2.73 26.64
C ARG A 162 0.18 1.93 25.40
#